data_AF-M4X2A0-F1
#
_entry.id   AF-M4X2A0-F1
#
_cell.length_a   1.000
_cell.length_b   1.000
_cell.length_c   1.000
_cell.angle_alpha   90.00
_cell.angle_beta   90.00
_cell.angle_gamma   90.00
#
_symmetry.space_group_name_H-M   'P 1'
#
loop_
_entity.id
_entity.type
_entity.pdbx_description
1 polymer ?
#
loop_
_entity_poly.entity_id
_entity_poly.type
_entity_poly.pdbx_seq_one_letter_code
_entity_poly.pdbx_strand_id
1 'polypeptide(L)'
;MKEKDVENIEYGNQRMRDEDFEKVCSEYQDFSRWITYEGPIDSAEVTWKVADSAQRAAVYLVKRHPQLLATSNLSLEEWQARHREVLESLSEEERRISEDDAAE
;
A
#
# COMPACT_ATOMS: atom_id res chain seq x y z
N MET A 1 -35.78 4.43 24.80
CA MET A 1 -34.34 4.75 24.70
C MET A 1 -34.09 5.04 23.23
N LYS A 2 -33.70 6.27 22.86
CA LYS A 2 -33.51 6.59 21.44
C LYS A 2 -32.34 5.78 20.89
N GLU A 3 -32.52 5.16 19.74
CA GLU A 3 -31.46 4.46 19.01
C GLU A 3 -30.31 5.44 18.77
N LYS A 4 -29.09 5.03 19.11
CA LYS A 4 -27.91 5.83 18.83
C LYS A 4 -27.62 5.70 17.34
N ASP A 5 -27.89 6.76 16.59
CA ASP A 5 -27.45 6.88 15.21
C ASP A 5 -25.93 6.72 15.17
N VAL A 6 -25.47 5.66 14.50
CA VAL A 6 -24.06 5.45 14.20
C VAL A 6 -23.74 6.36 13.02
N GLU A 7 -23.34 7.60 13.31
CA GLU A 7 -22.96 8.53 12.25
C GLU A 7 -21.62 8.12 11.63
N ASN A 8 -21.61 8.08 10.30
CA ASN A 8 -20.47 7.70 9.48
C ASN A 8 -19.29 8.67 9.65
N ILE A 9 -18.11 8.11 9.87
CA ILE A 9 -16.81 8.78 10.07
C ILE A 9 -16.23 9.38 8.76
N GLU A 10 -17.06 9.63 7.75
CA GLU A 10 -16.59 9.83 6.37
C GLU A 10 -16.02 11.23 6.06
N TYR A 11 -15.95 12.16 7.02
CA TYR A 11 -15.48 13.53 6.76
C TYR A 11 -14.54 14.15 7.80
N GLY A 12 -13.83 13.35 8.61
CA GLY A 12 -12.70 13.83 9.42
C GLY A 12 -13.02 14.86 10.52
N ASN A 13 -14.29 15.24 10.72
CA ASN A 13 -14.72 16.26 11.68
C ASN A 13 -15.28 15.70 13.00
N GLN A 14 -15.32 14.38 13.17
CA GLN A 14 -15.64 13.75 14.45
C GLN A 14 -14.36 13.16 15.06
N ARG A 15 -13.71 13.94 15.94
CA ARG A 15 -12.67 13.40 16.82
C ARG A 15 -13.36 12.68 17.98
N MET A 16 -12.93 11.45 18.27
CA MET A 16 -13.33 10.75 19.49
C MET A 16 -13.02 11.65 20.70
N ARG A 17 -13.99 11.80 21.63
CA ARG A 17 -13.75 12.55 22.86
C ARG A 17 -12.73 11.81 23.70
N ASP A 18 -11.89 12.54 24.42
CA ASP A 18 -10.81 11.95 25.24
C ASP A 18 -11.34 10.89 26.23
N GLU A 19 -12.53 11.11 26.81
CA GLU A 19 -13.20 10.15 27.70
C GLU A 19 -13.57 8.82 27.01
N ASP A 20 -14.05 8.90 25.77
CA ASP A 20 -14.41 7.71 24.99
C ASP A 20 -13.15 6.97 24.53
N PHE A 21 -12.07 7.70 24.25
CA PHE A 21 -10.76 7.17 23.90
C PHE A 21 -10.10 6.43 25.07
N GLU A 22 -10.10 7.02 26.27
CA GLU A 22 -9.60 6.39 27.49
C GLU A 22 -10.34 5.08 27.79
N LYS A 23 -11.68 5.09 27.61
CA LYS A 23 -12.48 3.89 27.80
C LYS A 23 -12.09 2.78 26.82
N VAL A 24 -11.98 3.08 25.53
CA VAL A 24 -11.57 2.10 24.52
C VAL A 24 -10.17 1.56 24.80
N CYS A 25 -9.22 2.42 25.17
CA CYS A 25 -7.86 2.00 25.52
C CYS A 25 -7.82 1.12 26.78
N SER A 26 -8.74 1.33 27.72
CA SER A 26 -8.84 0.51 28.94
C SER A 26 -9.42 -0.88 28.70
N GLU A 27 -10.37 -1.01 27.77
CA GLU A 27 -11.03 -2.28 27.45
C GLU A 27 -10.25 -3.10 26.41
N TYR A 28 -9.57 -2.42 25.48
CA TYR A 28 -8.81 -3.04 24.39
C TYR A 28 -7.34 -2.65 24.48
N GLN A 29 -6.59 -3.33 25.34
CA GLN A 29 -5.16 -3.07 25.53
C GLN A 29 -4.36 -3.19 24.22
N ASP A 30 -4.74 -4.10 23.32
CA ASP A 30 -4.11 -4.23 22.00
C ASP A 30 -4.36 -3.01 21.10
N PHE A 31 -5.54 -2.41 21.18
CA PHE A 31 -5.87 -1.17 20.46
C PHE A 31 -5.05 0.00 20.99
N SER A 32 -4.91 0.11 22.32
CA SER A 32 -4.02 1.10 22.94
C SER A 32 -2.58 0.91 22.47
N ARG A 33 -2.10 -0.33 22.37
CA ARG A 33 -0.74 -0.61 21.91
C ARG A 33 -0.54 -0.20 20.46
N TRP A 34 -1.53 -0.45 19.59
CA TRP A 34 -1.48 -0.13 18.17
C TRP A 34 -1.41 1.38 17.87
N ILE A 35 -2.16 2.20 18.61
CA ILE A 35 -2.17 3.66 18.43
C ILE A 35 -0.99 4.37 19.12
N THR A 36 -0.42 3.76 20.16
CA THR A 36 0.67 4.34 20.97
C THR A 36 2.05 3.91 20.45
N TYR A 37 2.14 3.38 19.23
CA TYR A 37 3.41 2.99 18.61
C TYR A 37 4.27 4.22 18.22
N GLU A 38 4.75 4.95 19.23
CA GLU A 38 6.14 5.41 19.32
C GLU A 38 6.99 4.43 20.17
N GLY A 39 6.48 3.23 20.45
CA GLY A 39 7.23 2.14 21.09
C GLY A 39 8.15 1.39 20.11
N PRO A 40 9.20 0.71 20.58
CA PRO A 40 10.10 -0.02 19.69
C PRO A 40 9.33 -1.11 18.96
N ILE A 41 9.33 -1.02 17.63
CA ILE A 41 8.84 -2.05 16.72
C ILE A 41 9.46 -3.36 17.18
N ASP A 42 8.63 -4.37 17.45
CA ASP A 42 9.10 -5.70 17.84
C ASP A 42 10.28 -6.10 16.94
N SER A 43 11.42 -6.44 17.55
CA SER A 43 12.67 -6.78 16.85
C SER A 43 12.62 -8.12 16.11
N ALA A 44 11.42 -8.65 15.89
CA ALA A 44 11.24 -9.83 15.07
C ALA A 44 11.59 -9.45 13.62
N GLU A 45 12.52 -10.18 13.02
CA GLU A 45 12.71 -10.19 11.58
C GLU A 45 11.42 -10.70 10.93
N VAL A 46 10.48 -9.78 10.71
CA VAL A 46 9.29 -10.05 9.94
C VAL A 46 9.70 -10.01 8.48
N THR A 47 9.68 -11.16 7.81
CA THR A 47 9.84 -11.23 6.36
C THR A 47 8.61 -10.62 5.70
N TRP A 48 8.60 -9.29 5.60
CA TRP A 48 7.57 -8.55 4.88
C TRP A 48 7.59 -8.98 3.41
N LYS A 49 6.56 -9.69 2.97
CA LYS A 49 6.34 -9.94 1.54
C LYS A 49 5.83 -8.65 0.93
N VAL A 50 6.56 -8.13 -0.05
CA VAL A 50 6.03 -7.07 -0.92
C VAL A 50 4.81 -7.67 -1.64
N ALA A 51 3.67 -7.00 -1.55
CA ALA A 51 2.49 -7.42 -2.29
C ALA A 51 2.79 -7.37 -3.81
N ASP A 52 2.37 -8.40 -4.54
CA ASP A 52 2.64 -8.53 -5.98
C ASP A 52 2.20 -7.29 -6.78
N SER A 53 1.13 -6.61 -6.34
CA SER A 53 0.64 -5.35 -6.93
C SER A 53 1.62 -4.19 -6.75
N ALA A 54 2.27 -4.07 -5.60
CA ALA A 54 3.25 -3.02 -5.32
C ALA A 54 4.54 -3.25 -6.13
N GLN A 55 4.97 -4.50 -6.25
CA GLN A 55 6.10 -4.86 -7.11
C GLN A 55 5.79 -4.55 -8.58
N ARG A 56 4.60 -4.90 -9.07
CA ARG A 56 4.16 -4.59 -10.44
C ARG A 56 4.15 -3.08 -10.71
N ALA A 57 3.60 -2.29 -9.78
CA ALA A 57 3.55 -0.84 -9.91
C ALA A 57 4.94 -0.21 -9.96
N ALA A 58 5.86 -0.68 -9.12
CA ALA A 58 7.25 -0.23 -9.13
C ALA A 58 7.94 -0.57 -10.46
N VAL A 59 7.72 -1.78 -10.99
CA VAL A 59 8.26 -2.19 -12.30
C VAL A 59 7.70 -1.35 -13.43
N TYR A 60 6.40 -1.11 -13.43
CA TYR A 60 5.75 -0.24 -14.42
C TYR A 60 6.31 1.19 -14.38
N LEU A 61 6.50 1.75 -13.18
CA LEU A 61 7.03 3.10 -13.03
C LEU A 61 8.45 3.24 -13.61
N VAL A 62 9.33 2.26 -13.35
CA VAL A 62 10.68 2.24 -13.91
C VAL A 62 10.66 2.00 -15.43
N LYS A 63 9.75 1.16 -15.95
CA LYS A 63 9.54 0.99 -17.40
C LYS A 63 9.20 2.32 -18.09
N ARG A 64 8.38 3.17 -17.46
CA ARG A 64 7.98 4.50 -18.00
C ARG A 64 9.04 5.57 -17.76
N HIS A 65 9.86 5.41 -16.72
CA HIS A 65 10.86 6.39 -16.30
C HIS A 65 12.20 5.72 -15.95
N PRO A 66 13.01 5.31 -16.96
CA PRO A 66 14.28 4.62 -16.75
C PRO A 66 15.28 5.41 -15.89
N GLN A 67 15.17 6.73 -15.83
CA GLN A 67 15.99 7.60 -14.98
C GLN A 67 15.87 7.29 -13.49
N LEU A 68 14.79 6.62 -13.05
CA LEU A 68 14.62 6.19 -11.66
C LEU A 68 15.64 5.13 -11.24
N LEU A 69 16.31 4.47 -12.21
CA LEU A 69 17.42 3.56 -11.95
C LEU A 69 18.72 4.28 -11.61
N ALA A 70 18.84 5.60 -11.81
CA ALA A 70 20.08 6.34 -11.58
C ALA A 70 20.55 6.28 -10.12
N THR A 71 19.64 6.07 -9.17
CA THR A 71 19.95 5.87 -7.75
C THR A 71 20.24 4.42 -7.39
N SER A 72 20.17 3.50 -8.35
CA SER A 72 20.45 2.07 -8.17
C SER A 72 21.81 1.71 -8.78
N ASN A 73 22.46 0.67 -8.24
CA ASN A 73 23.70 0.12 -8.81
C ASN A 73 23.44 -0.86 -9.96
N LEU A 74 22.27 -0.79 -10.61
CA LEU A 74 21.87 -1.70 -11.68
C LEU A 74 21.84 -0.95 -13.02
N SER A 75 22.37 -1.58 -14.06
CA SER A 75 22.10 -1.13 -15.42
C SER A 75 20.65 -1.42 -15.82
N LEU A 76 20.18 -0.72 -16.84
CA LEU A 76 18.83 -0.94 -17.38
C LEU A 76 18.65 -2.39 -17.89
N GLU A 77 19.66 -2.95 -18.56
CA GLU A 77 19.64 -4.31 -19.09
C GLU A 77 19.56 -5.36 -17.97
N GLU A 78 20.36 -5.20 -16.91
CA GLU A 78 20.32 -6.09 -15.74
C GLU A 78 18.98 -6.00 -15.02
N TRP A 79 18.43 -4.78 -14.88
CA TRP A 79 17.13 -4.58 -14.27
C TRP A 79 16.00 -5.22 -15.09
N GLN A 80 16.03 -5.08 -16.42
CA GLN A 80 15.06 -5.71 -17.32
C GLN A 80 15.14 -7.23 -17.27
N ALA A 81 16.35 -7.79 -17.26
CA ALA A 81 16.55 -9.23 -17.12
C ALA A 81 15.95 -9.77 -15.82
N ARG A 82 16.12 -9.03 -14.72
CA ARG A 82 15.59 -9.42 -13.39
C ARG A 82 14.07 -9.36 -13.28
N HIS A 83 13.41 -8.48 -14.05
CA HIS A 83 11.95 -8.26 -13.97
C HIS A 83 11.21 -8.71 -15.24
N ARG A 84 11.82 -9.59 -16.05
CA ARG A 84 11.30 -10.01 -17.37
C ARG A 84 9.85 -10.47 -17.32
N GLU A 85 9.51 -11.38 -16.41
CA GLU A 85 8.16 -11.94 -16.29
C GLU A 85 7.10 -10.85 -15.99
N VAL A 86 7.44 -9.89 -15.14
CA VAL A 86 6.56 -8.76 -14.81
C VAL A 86 6.41 -7.81 -16.01
N LEU A 87 7.49 -7.58 -16.76
CA LEU A 87 7.49 -6.74 -17.96
C LEU A 87 6.67 -7.36 -19.10
N GLU A 88 6.74 -8.68 -19.27
CA GLU A 88 5.93 -9.43 -20.24
C GLU A 88 4.45 -9.30 -19.88
N SER A 89 4.07 -9.59 -18.62
CA SER A 89 2.69 -9.43 -18.14
C SER A 89 2.14 -8.02 -18.33
N LEU A 90 2.95 -6.98 -18.03
CA LEU A 90 2.54 -5.59 -18.24
C LEU A 90 2.32 -5.26 -19.72
N SER A 91 3.14 -5.82 -20.61
CA SER A 91 3.04 -5.57 -22.05
C SER A 91 1.82 -6.25 -22.67
N GLU A 92 1.47 -7.46 -22.21
CA GLU A 92 0.22 -8.13 -22.60
C GLU A 92 -1.02 -7.36 -22.13
N GLU A 93 -0.96 -6.74 -20.96
CA GLU A 93 -2.06 -5.93 -20.44
C GLU A 93 -2.23 -4.60 -21.16
N GLU A 94 -1.14 -3.89 -21.44
CA GLU A 94 -1.15 -2.69 -22.28
C GLU A 94 -1.73 -2.97 -23.67
N ARG A 95 -1.40 -4.14 -24.24
CA ARG A 95 -1.94 -4.57 -25.53
C ARG A 95 -3.44 -4.84 -25.46
N ARG A 96 -3.91 -5.55 -24.43
CA ARG A 96 -5.35 -5.81 -24.21
C ARG A 96 -6.14 -4.50 -24.06
N ILE A 97 -5.64 -3.56 -23.25
CA ILE A 97 -6.26 -2.25 -23.07
C ILE A 97 -6.35 -1.50 -24.40
N SER A 98 -5.27 -1.51 -25.20
CA SER A 98 -5.25 -0.85 -26.50
C SER A 98 -6.19 -1.51 -27.53
N GLU A 99 -6.39 -2.82 -27.45
CA GLU A 99 -7.31 -3.58 -28.32
C GLU A 99 -8.78 -3.33 -27.93
N ASP A 100 -9.08 -3.19 -26.64
CA ASP A 100 -10.41 -2.82 -26.13
C ASP A 100 -10.77 -1.36 -26.47
N ASP A 101 -9.83 -0.41 -26.30
CA ASP A 101 -10.02 1.01 -26.65
C ASP A 101 -10.24 1.22 -28.17
N ALA A 102 -9.75 0.31 -29.01
CA ALA A 102 -9.93 0.37 -30.46
C ALA A 102 -11.22 -0.32 -30.95
N ALA A 103 -11.89 -1.07 -30.08
CA ALA A 103 -13.15 -1.77 -30.37
C ALA A 103 -14.40 -0.97 -29.96
N GLU A 104 -14.23 0.15 -29.25
CA GLU A 104 -15.26 1.11 -28.83
C GLU A 104 -15.42 2.27 -29.84
#